data_AF-A0A841HRJ8-F1
#
_entry.id   AF-A0A841HRJ8-F1
#
_cell.length_a   1.000
_cell.length_b   1.000
_cell.length_c   1.000
_cell.angle_alpha   90.00
_cell.angle_beta   90.00
_cell.angle_gamma   90.00
#
_symmetry.space_group_name_H-M   'P 1'
#
loop_
_entity.id
_entity.type
_entity.pdbx_description
1 polymer ?
#
loop_
_entity_poly.entity_id
_entity_poly.type
_entity_poly.pdbx_seq_one_letter_code
_entity_poly.pdbx_strand_id
1 'polypeptide(L)' 'MPICHEHNLAEPVPNRCPFGIRVKLRSTDPFRNLVGNDWDKEHWYATREERDQALKEMSGRYVYFRPGDQPTLEYEKIEK' A
#
# COMPACT_ATOMS: atom_id res chain seq x y z
N MET A 1 -17.50 5.45 7.93
CA MET A 1 -18.58 5.31 6.93
C MET A 1 -19.04 3.86 6.98
N PRO A 2 -20.30 3.57 7.35
CA PRO A 2 -20.79 2.20 7.35
C PRO A 2 -20.85 1.66 5.91
N ILE A 3 -20.51 0.39 5.75
CA ILE A 3 -20.52 -0.30 4.45
C ILE A 3 -21.99 -0.54 4.10
N CYS A 4 -22.46 -0.01 2.96
CA CYS A 4 -23.89 -0.02 2.62
C CYS A 4 -24.44 -1.43 2.30
N HIS A 5 -23.57 -2.41 1.98
CA HIS A 5 -23.96 -3.79 1.65
C HIS A 5 -22.90 -4.81 2.13
N GLU A 6 -22.96 -5.22 3.41
CA GLU A 6 -22.05 -6.24 3.99
C GLU A 6 -22.09 -7.59 3.26
N HIS A 7 -23.24 -7.95 2.67
CA HIS A 7 -23.43 -9.20 1.92
C HIS A 7 -22.76 -9.21 0.53
N ASN A 8 -22.24 -8.08 0.06
CA ASN A 8 -21.45 -8.02 -1.18
C ASN A 8 -19.94 -8.20 -0.94
N LEU A 9 -19.53 -8.46 0.29
CA LEU A 9 -18.15 -8.79 0.60
C LEU A 9 -17.87 -10.24 0.18
N ALA A 10 -16.85 -10.43 -0.68
CA ALA A 10 -16.36 -11.77 -1.01
C ALA A 10 -15.80 -12.48 0.23
N GLU A 11 -15.24 -11.71 1.18
CA GLU A 11 -14.66 -12.19 2.43
C GLU A 11 -14.94 -11.21 3.57
N PRO A 12 -15.10 -11.70 4.83
CA PRO A 12 -15.35 -10.85 5.98
C PRO A 12 -14.17 -9.92 6.27
N VAL A 13 -14.45 -8.68 6.65
CA VAL A 13 -13.40 -7.71 7.03
C VAL A 13 -12.78 -8.14 8.36
N PRO A 14 -11.44 -8.21 8.48
CA PRO A 14 -10.81 -8.55 9.76
C PRO A 14 -11.14 -7.52 10.84
N ASN A 15 -11.44 -8.00 12.05
CA ASN A 15 -11.83 -7.14 13.18
C ASN A 15 -10.67 -6.24 13.67
N ARG A 16 -9.42 -6.63 13.40
CA ARG A 16 -8.23 -5.82 13.68
C ARG A 16 -7.15 -6.06 12.63
N CYS A 17 -6.60 -4.97 12.11
CA CYS A 17 -5.46 -4.99 11.20
C CYS A 17 -4.30 -4.20 11.82
N PRO A 18 -3.46 -4.82 12.68
CA PRO A 18 -2.40 -4.11 13.41
C PRO A 18 -1.12 -3.93 12.59
N PHE A 19 -0.98 -4.62 11.44
CA PHE A 19 0.22 -4.54 10.60
C PHE A 19 -0.09 -3.69 9.38
N GLY A 20 0.73 -2.68 9.11
CA GLY A 20 0.51 -1.78 7.99
C GLY A 20 1.73 -1.54 7.10
N ILE A 21 1.46 -0.99 5.92
CA ILE A 21 2.43 -0.46 4.98
C ILE A 21 2.02 0.98 4.69
N ARG A 22 2.92 1.93 4.93
CA ARG A 22 2.77 3.30 4.50
C ARG A 22 3.50 3.51 3.17
N VAL A 23 2.77 4.03 2.21
CA VAL A 23 3.24 4.32 0.86
C VAL A 23 3.37 5.82 0.72
N LYS A 24 4.55 6.28 0.32
CA LYS A 24 4.86 7.69 0.10
C LYS A 24 5.42 7.87 -1.31
N LEU A 25 5.25 9.07 -1.85
CA LEU A 25 5.91 9.46 -3.10
C LEU A 25 7.35 9.87 -2.80
N ARG A 26 8.29 9.44 -3.64
CA ARG A 26 9.65 9.98 -3.59
C ARG A 26 9.62 11.49 -3.79
N SER A 27 10.53 12.19 -3.13
CA SER A 27 10.61 13.65 -3.20
C SER A 27 10.75 14.20 -4.64
N THR A 28 11.36 13.40 -5.54
CA THR A 28 11.59 13.73 -6.95
C THR A 28 10.44 13.32 -7.89
N ASP A 29 9.37 12.71 -7.37
CA ASP A 29 8.27 12.21 -8.20
C ASP A 29 7.37 13.37 -8.67
N PRO A 30 7.17 13.55 -10.00
CA PRO A 30 6.35 14.63 -10.53
C PRO A 30 4.87 14.52 -10.16
N PHE A 31 4.39 13.34 -9.77
CA PHE A 31 3.02 13.13 -9.29
C PHE A 31 2.72 13.90 -7.99
N ARG A 32 3.76 14.27 -7.22
CA ARG A 32 3.60 15.17 -6.05
C ARG A 32 2.98 16.52 -6.42
N ASN A 33 3.20 17.00 -7.65
CA ASN A 33 2.58 18.24 -8.13
C ASN A 33 1.05 18.14 -8.25
N LEU A 34 0.51 16.92 -8.32
CA LEU A 34 -0.92 16.68 -8.42
C LEU A 34 -1.56 16.41 -7.06
N VAL A 35 -0.95 15.52 -6.26
CA VAL A 35 -1.56 15.06 -5.00
C VAL A 35 -1.08 15.80 -3.75
N GLY A 36 -0.05 16.63 -3.89
CA GLY A 36 0.56 17.36 -2.78
C GLY A 36 1.77 16.64 -2.18
N ASN A 37 2.59 17.42 -1.48
CA ASN A 37 3.88 16.96 -0.95
C ASN A 37 3.76 15.99 0.21
N ASP A 38 2.66 16.08 0.97
CA ASP A 38 2.36 15.30 2.16
C ASP A 38 1.45 14.10 1.86
N TRP A 39 1.32 13.73 0.58
CA TRP A 39 0.52 12.58 0.21
C TRP A 39 1.17 11.30 0.74
N ASP A 40 0.37 10.52 1.46
CA ASP A 40 0.70 9.17 1.84
C ASP A 40 -0.56 8.29 1.83
N LYS A 41 -0.35 6.99 1.73
CA LYS A 41 -1.42 6.00 1.77
C LYS A 41 -1.05 4.85 2.67
N GLU A 42 -1.97 4.44 3.53
CA GLU A 42 -1.77 3.30 4.42
C GLU A 42 -2.58 2.08 3.93
N HIS A 43 -1.93 0.92 3.96
CA HIS A 43 -2.55 -0.39 3.74
C HIS A 43 -2.42 -1.19 5.03
N TRP A 44 -3.54 -1.69 5.56
CA TRP A 44 -3.57 -2.41 6.83
C TRP A 44 -3.99 -3.86 6.62
N TYR A 45 -3.30 -4.76 7.33
CA TYR A 45 -3.37 -6.22 7.18
C TYR A 45 -3.59 -6.88 8.54
N ALA A 46 -4.25 -8.04 8.52
CA ALA A 46 -4.55 -8.79 9.74
C ALA A 46 -3.30 -9.48 10.30
N THR A 47 -2.41 -9.97 9.41
CA THR A 47 -1.21 -10.72 9.78
C THR A 47 0.06 -10.06 9.26
N ARG A 48 1.18 -10.38 9.93
CA ARG A 48 2.52 -9.94 9.53
C ARG A 48 2.93 -10.54 8.18
N GLU A 49 2.56 -11.80 7.94
CA GLU A 49 2.87 -12.52 6.70
C GLU A 49 2.15 -11.90 5.50
N GLU A 50 0.87 -11.56 5.65
CA GLU A 50 0.07 -10.90 4.62
C GLU A 50 0.64 -9.51 4.28
N ARG A 51 1.03 -8.73 5.30
CA ARG A 51 1.73 -7.45 5.14
C ARG A 51 3.06 -7.59 4.40
N ASP A 52 3.85 -8.61 4.73
CA ASP A 52 5.15 -8.81 4.11
C ASP A 52 5.03 -9.31 2.65
N GLN A 53 4.05 -10.17 2.36
CA GLN A 53 3.75 -10.61 1.01
C GLN A 53 3.28 -9.45 0.14
N ALA A 54 2.33 -8.65 0.64
CA ALA A 54 1.84 -7.47 -0.06
C ALA A 54 2.96 -6.44 -0.30
N LEU A 55 3.84 -6.24 0.67
CA LEU A 55 5.00 -5.37 0.49
C LEU A 55 5.93 -5.87 -0.63
N LYS A 56 6.19 -7.18 -0.69
CA LYS A 56 7.03 -7.78 -1.72
C LYS A 56 6.42 -7.63 -3.11
N GLU A 57 5.11 -7.77 -3.22
CA GLU A 57 4.37 -7.57 -4.46
C GLU A 57 4.38 -6.09 -4.89
N MET A 58 4.14 -5.15 -3.98
CA MET A 58 4.13 -3.70 -4.28
C MET A 58 5.52 -3.15 -4.61
N SER A 59 6.56 -3.62 -3.92
CA SER A 59 7.95 -3.16 -4.14
C SER A 59 8.68 -3.94 -5.23
N GLY A 60 8.06 -4.99 -5.77
CA GLY A 60 8.61 -5.80 -6.85
C GLY A 60 8.72 -5.04 -8.18
N ARG A 61 9.54 -5.57 -9.10
CA ARG A 61 9.50 -5.13 -10.50
C ARG A 61 8.22 -5.63 -11.16
N TYR A 62 7.47 -4.71 -11.77
CA TYR A 62 6.38 -5.11 -12.65
C TYR A 62 6.92 -5.80 -13.90
N VAL A 63 6.10 -6.66 -14.50
CA VAL A 63 6.44 -7.51 -15.65
C VAL A 63 7.05 -6.72 -16.82
N TYR A 64 6.65 -5.45 -16.99
CA TYR A 64 7.08 -4.60 -18.09
C TYR A 64 8.13 -3.55 -17.72
N PHE A 65 8.74 -3.64 -16.53
CA PHE A 65 9.82 -2.74 -16.14
C PHE A 65 11.05 -2.95 -17.02
N ARG A 66 11.63 -1.86 -17.51
CA ARG A 66 12.87 -1.92 -18.26
C ARG A 66 14.04 -2.23 -17.32
N PRO A 67 15.14 -2.81 -17.84
CA PRO A 67 16.37 -2.91 -17.08
C PRO A 67 16.81 -1.53 -16.59
N GLY A 68 16.76 -1.32 -15.27
CA GLY A 68 17.11 -0.04 -14.64
C GLY A 68 15.91 0.69 -14.02
N ASP A 69 14.68 0.34 -14.39
CA ASP A 69 13.49 0.92 -13.77
C ASP A 69 13.39 0.47 -12.31
N GLN A 70 13.06 1.43 -11.45
CA GLN A 70 12.82 1.24 -10.02
C GLN A 70 11.45 1.82 -9.66
N PRO A 71 10.75 1.23 -8.68
CA PRO A 71 9.51 1.80 -8.19
C PRO A 71 9.73 3.23 -7.67
N THR A 72 8.86 4.16 -8.10
CA THR A 72 8.89 5.57 -7.68
C THR A 72 8.27 5.81 -6.31
N LEU A 73 7.69 4.78 -5.70
CA LEU A 73 7.09 4.80 -4.37
C LEU A 73 8.10 4.36 -3.32
N GLU A 74 7.99 4.97 -2.14
CA GLU A 74 8.70 4.58 -0.92
C GLU A 74 7.73 3.84 -0.01
N TYR A 75 8.20 2.73 0.57
CA TYR A 75 7.39 1.86 1.41
C TYR A 75 7.99 1.77 2.80
N GLU A 76 7.14 1.94 3.81
CA GLU A 76 7.52 1.88 5.22
C GLU A 76 6.60 0.90 5.94
N LYS A 77 7.17 -0.07 6.68
CA LYS A 77 6.38 -0.96 7.53
C LYS A 77 5.96 -0.22 8.79
N ILE A 78 4.67 -0.20 9.09
CA ILE A 78 4.11 0.40 10.29
C ILE A 78 3.35 -0.65 11.10
N GLU A 79 3.26 -0.48 12.41
CA GLU A 79 2.53 -1.37 13.33
C GLU A 79 1.72 -0.53 14.33
N LYS A 80 0.58 -1.06 14.81
CA LYS A 80 -0.41 -0.33 15.62
C LYS A 80 -0.83 -1.05 16.90
#